data_AF-A0AAN6E7M9-F1
#
_entry.id   AF-A0AAN6E7M9-F1
#
_cell.length_a   1.000
_cell.length_b   1.000
_cell.length_c   1.000
_cell.angle_alpha   90.00
_cell.angle_beta   90.00
_cell.angle_gamma   90.00
#
_symmetry.space_group_name_H-M   'P 1'
#
loop_
_entity.id
_entity.type
_entity.pdbx_description
1 polymer ?
#
loop_
_entity_poly.entity_id
_entity_poly.type
_entity_poly.pdbx_seq_one_letter_code
_entity_poly.pdbx_strand_id
1 'polypeptide(L)'
;MLKLASAFRPTHSAWNNGNRRHISKSHYDETVVYKYASQKIRPVSLGQLLKYRRLPLSAENILDSVSYSQAELPVRLAKRVISFHRLPFIVGTNPHIARVY
;
A
#
# COMPACT_ATOMS: atom_id res chain seq x y z
N MET A 1 -32.86 19.20 -49.42
CA MET A 1 -31.96 18.04 -49.35
C MET A 1 -30.99 18.27 -48.19
N LEU A 2 -31.26 17.67 -47.04
CA LEU A 2 -30.57 17.93 -45.77
C LEU A 2 -29.17 17.30 -45.72
N LYS A 3 -28.19 18.09 -45.29
CA LYS A 3 -26.85 17.64 -44.86
C LYS A 3 -26.99 16.86 -43.55
N LEU A 4 -26.68 15.57 -43.56
CA LEU A 4 -26.53 14.77 -42.35
C LEU A 4 -25.08 14.87 -41.86
N ALA A 5 -24.92 15.38 -40.63
CA ALA A 5 -23.66 15.46 -39.92
C ALA A 5 -23.11 14.05 -39.65
N SER A 6 -21.95 13.75 -40.22
CA SER A 6 -21.22 12.51 -39.97
C SER A 6 -20.54 12.57 -38.60
N ALA A 7 -21.11 11.79 -37.68
CA ALA A 7 -20.59 11.28 -36.41
C ALA A 7 -19.14 11.62 -36.05
N PHE A 8 -18.98 12.35 -34.94
CA PHE A 8 -17.77 12.37 -34.12
C PHE A 8 -17.51 10.94 -33.60
N ARG A 9 -16.60 10.19 -34.22
CA ARG A 9 -16.08 8.93 -33.66
C ARG A 9 -14.96 9.27 -32.69
N PRO A 10 -15.11 9.10 -31.37
CA PRO A 10 -13.96 9.11 -30.50
C PRO A 10 -13.16 7.85 -30.78
N THR A 11 -12.01 8.00 -31.45
CA THR A 11 -10.99 6.98 -31.54
C THR A 11 -10.39 6.82 -30.13
N HIS A 12 -11.02 6.01 -29.29
CA HIS A 12 -10.34 5.41 -28.14
C HIS A 12 -9.33 4.41 -28.70
N SER A 13 -8.19 4.92 -29.15
CA SER A 13 -7.06 4.11 -29.56
C SER A 13 -6.56 3.35 -28.34
N ALA A 14 -6.82 2.04 -28.37
CA ALA A 14 -5.97 1.01 -27.83
C ALA A 14 -5.41 1.27 -26.42
N TRP A 15 -6.20 0.95 -25.40
CA TRP A 15 -5.60 0.34 -24.21
C TRP A 15 -4.94 -0.97 -24.65
N ASN A 16 -3.64 -0.88 -24.94
CA ASN A 16 -2.79 -1.99 -25.33
C ASN A 16 -2.77 -3.02 -24.19
N ASN A 17 -3.51 -4.11 -24.37
CA ASN A 17 -3.63 -5.24 -23.44
C ASN A 17 -2.42 -6.18 -23.53
N GLY A 18 -1.22 -5.68 -23.32
CA GLY A 18 -0.02 -6.49 -23.12
C GLY A 18 0.25 -6.65 -21.63
N ASN A 19 0.21 -7.87 -21.09
CA ASN A 19 0.40 -8.22 -19.67
C ASN A 19 -0.76 -7.87 -18.71
N ARG A 20 -1.96 -8.42 -18.96
CA ARG A 20 -2.85 -8.80 -17.84
C ARG A 20 -2.21 -9.97 -17.10
N ARG A 21 -1.13 -9.69 -16.35
CA ARG A 21 -0.63 -10.62 -15.33
C ARG A 21 -1.81 -10.87 -14.42
N HIS A 22 -2.22 -12.13 -14.35
CA HIS A 22 -3.17 -12.63 -13.36
C HIS A 22 -2.84 -11.94 -12.04
N ILE A 23 -3.69 -11.02 -11.59
CA ILE A 23 -3.56 -10.45 -10.24
C ILE A 23 -3.84 -11.66 -9.35
N SER A 24 -2.75 -12.31 -8.91
CA SER A 24 -2.84 -13.42 -7.97
C SER A 24 -3.58 -12.87 -6.77
N LYS A 25 -4.83 -13.32 -6.57
CA LYS A 25 -5.60 -12.97 -5.38
C LYS A 25 -4.92 -13.67 -4.21
N SER A 26 -3.98 -12.97 -3.58
CA SER A 26 -3.43 -13.37 -2.30
C SER A 26 -4.59 -13.45 -1.30
N HIS A 27 -4.91 -14.67 -0.87
CA HIS A 27 -5.95 -14.90 0.14
C HIS A 27 -5.28 -14.77 1.52
N TYR A 28 -5.08 -13.53 1.95
CA TYR A 28 -4.65 -13.25 3.31
C TYR A 28 -5.85 -13.25 4.26
N ASP A 29 -5.58 -13.56 5.53
CA ASP A 29 -6.61 -13.56 6.56
C ASP A 29 -7.00 -12.13 6.93
N GLU A 30 -8.20 -11.71 6.51
CA GLU A 30 -8.76 -10.39 6.80
C GLU A 30 -8.90 -10.15 8.31
N THR A 31 -9.17 -11.18 9.10
CA THR A 31 -9.38 -11.04 10.55
C THR A 31 -8.10 -10.55 11.25
N VAL A 32 -6.95 -11.04 10.81
CA VAL A 32 -5.62 -10.62 11.29
C VAL A 32 -5.35 -9.18 10.89
N VAL A 33 -5.67 -8.79 9.65
CA VAL A 33 -5.52 -7.41 9.17
C VAL A 33 -6.37 -6.47 10.03
N TYR A 34 -7.66 -6.75 10.24
CA TYR A 34 -8.51 -5.91 11.06
C TYR A 34 -8.06 -5.84 12.53
N LYS A 35 -7.57 -6.95 13.08
CA LYS A 35 -7.02 -7.02 14.45
C LYS A 35 -5.82 -6.09 14.65
N TYR A 36 -4.90 -6.02 13.69
CA TYR A 36 -3.75 -5.12 13.79
C TYR A 36 -4.09 -3.69 13.35
N ALA A 37 -4.99 -3.51 12.38
CA ALA A 37 -5.40 -2.21 11.91
C ALA A 37 -6.19 -1.39 12.96
N SER A 38 -6.87 -2.05 13.91
CA SER A 38 -7.57 -1.39 15.02
C SER A 38 -6.63 -0.84 16.10
N GLN A 39 -5.40 -1.36 16.19
CA GLN A 39 -4.43 -0.92 17.20
C GLN A 39 -3.94 0.50 16.92
N LYS A 40 -3.48 1.19 17.97
CA LYS A 40 -2.91 2.55 17.85
C LYS A 40 -1.45 2.46 17.41
N ILE A 41 -1.04 3.34 16.49
CA ILE A 41 0.37 3.47 16.10
C ILE A 41 1.15 4.12 17.23
N ARG A 42 2.30 3.55 17.61
CA ARG A 42 3.29 4.24 18.44
C ARG A 42 4.16 5.13 17.55
N PRO A 43 4.19 6.45 17.77
CA PRO A 43 5.08 7.33 17.02
C PRO A 43 6.53 7.12 17.47
N VAL A 44 7.46 7.22 16.52
CA VAL A 44 8.90 7.26 16.82
C VAL A 44 9.29 8.71 17.08
N SER A 45 9.93 8.98 18.21
CA SER A 45 10.49 10.30 18.51
C SER A 45 11.89 10.49 17.90
N LEU A 46 12.26 11.73 17.60
CA LEU A 46 13.61 12.04 17.12
C LEU A 46 14.70 11.59 18.10
N GLY A 47 14.46 11.76 19.41
CA GLY A 47 15.38 11.30 20.45
C GLY A 47 15.63 9.78 20.41
N GLN A 48 14.60 8.97 20.15
CA GLN A 48 14.75 7.53 19.97
C GLN A 48 15.57 7.19 18.72
N LEU A 49 15.33 7.88 17.60
CA LEU A 49 16.12 7.68 16.38
C LEU A 49 17.60 8.01 16.57
N LEU A 50 17.91 9.06 17.34
CA LEU A 50 19.29 9.46 17.62
C LEU A 50 20.05 8.40 18.44
N LYS A 51 19.36 7.58 19.25
CA LYS A 51 19.98 6.45 19.96
C LYS A 51 20.55 5.41 18.99
N TYR A 52 19.89 5.21 17.85
CA TYR A 52 20.31 4.24 16.83
C TYR A 52 21.32 4.81 15.81
N ARG A 53 21.69 6.10 15.92
CA ARG A 53 22.59 6.77 14.96
C ARG A 53 24.07 6.53 15.26
N ARG A 54 24.45 6.37 16.53
CA ARG A 54 25.85 6.27 16.96
C ARG A 54 26.32 4.81 16.96
N LEU A 55 27.37 4.54 16.20
CA LEU A 55 28.12 3.29 16.24
C LEU A 55 29.22 3.40 17.32
N PRO A 56 29.56 2.30 18.03
CA PRO A 56 28.97 0.97 17.93
C PRO A 56 27.59 0.89 18.62
N LEU A 57 26.65 0.15 18.01
CA LEU A 57 25.35 -0.12 18.61
C LEU A 57 25.54 -1.14 19.75
N SER A 58 25.13 -0.76 20.97
CA SER A 58 24.99 -1.73 22.07
C SER A 58 23.96 -2.80 21.70
N ALA A 59 24.15 -4.03 22.18
CA ALA A 59 23.19 -5.13 22.00
C ALA A 59 21.77 -4.73 22.47
N GLU A 60 21.67 -3.94 23.55
CA GLU A 60 20.41 -3.41 24.07
C GLU A 60 19.67 -2.54 23.03
N ASN A 61 20.39 -1.64 22.34
CA ASN A 61 19.80 -0.77 21.32
C ASN A 61 19.29 -1.59 20.12
N ILE A 62 19.97 -2.67 19.75
CA ILE A 62 19.53 -3.56 18.68
C ILE A 62 18.25 -4.28 19.11
N LEU A 63 18.23 -4.89 20.30
CA LEU A 63 17.06 -5.58 20.83
C LEU A 63 15.84 -4.66 20.94
N ASP A 64 16.04 -3.41 21.39
CA ASP A 64 15.01 -2.40 21.45
C ASP A 64 14.45 -2.08 20.05
N SER A 65 15.31 -1.90 19.05
CA SER A 65 14.90 -1.59 17.68
C SER A 65 14.12 -2.73 17.02
N VAL A 66 14.53 -3.98 17.28
CA VAL A 66 13.87 -5.19 16.77
C VAL A 66 12.51 -5.35 17.43
N SER A 67 12.46 -5.28 18.77
CA SER A 67 11.20 -5.38 19.53
C SER A 67 10.21 -4.28 19.14
N TYR A 68 10.72 -3.06 18.92
CA TYR A 68 9.91 -1.95 18.42
C TYR A 68 9.32 -2.26 17.04
N SER A 69 10.15 -2.71 16.11
CA SER A 69 9.75 -2.97 14.72
C SER A 69 8.78 -4.15 14.63
N GLN A 70 9.01 -5.22 15.40
CA GLN A 70 8.14 -6.40 15.44
C GLN A 70 6.73 -6.05 15.93
N ALA A 71 6.60 -5.14 16.90
CA ALA A 71 5.30 -4.67 17.37
C ALA A 71 4.63 -3.68 16.40
N GLU A 72 5.39 -2.76 15.80
CA GLU A 72 4.83 -1.64 15.05
C GLU A 72 4.60 -1.91 13.55
N LEU A 73 5.45 -2.72 12.91
CA LEU A 73 5.33 -2.98 11.47
C LEU A 73 4.00 -3.64 11.10
N PRO A 74 3.50 -4.68 11.82
CA PRO A 74 2.21 -5.29 11.51
C PRO A 74 1.05 -4.29 11.58
N VAL A 75 1.03 -3.43 12.60
CA VAL A 75 0.00 -2.39 12.78
C VAL A 75 0.00 -1.41 11.62
N ARG A 76 1.19 -0.93 11.22
CA ARG A 76 1.33 0.07 10.15
C ARG A 76 0.97 -0.52 8.79
N LEU A 77 1.39 -1.74 8.50
CA LEU A 77 1.06 -2.43 7.26
C LEU A 77 -0.43 -2.77 7.18
N ALA A 78 -1.04 -3.27 8.26
CA ALA A 78 -2.47 -3.55 8.28
C ALA A 78 -3.32 -2.30 8.00
N LYS A 79 -2.99 -1.17 8.63
CA LYS A 79 -3.65 0.11 8.33
C LYS A 79 -3.44 0.54 6.88
N ARG A 80 -2.28 0.26 6.29
CA ARG A 80 -2.01 0.56 4.88
C ARG A 80 -2.86 -0.31 3.95
N VAL A 81 -2.99 -1.60 4.23
CA VAL A 81 -3.88 -2.52 3.49
C VAL A 81 -5.33 -2.02 3.52
N ILE A 82 -5.84 -1.65 4.71
CA ILE A 82 -7.19 -1.05 4.84
C ILE A 82 -7.31 0.27 4.05
N SER A 83 -6.24 1.05 3.98
CA SER A 83 -6.23 2.28 3.17
C SER A 83 -6.31 1.95 1.68
N PHE A 84 -5.66 0.89 1.21
CA PHE A 84 -5.79 0.39 -0.16
C PHE A 84 -7.22 -0.09 -0.46
N HIS A 85 -7.86 -0.81 0.46
CA HIS A 85 -9.25 -1.26 0.32
C HIS A 85 -10.24 -0.09 0.17
N ARG A 86 -9.93 1.07 0.76
CA ARG A 86 -10.77 2.27 0.73
C ARG A 86 -10.50 3.19 -0.46
N LEU A 87 -9.56 2.83 -1.35
CA LEU A 87 -9.29 3.65 -2.52
C LEU A 87 -10.50 3.64 -3.48
N PRO A 88 -10.80 4.78 -4.13
CA PRO A 88 -11.78 4.80 -5.21
C PRO A 88 -11.39 3.81 -6.31
N PHE A 89 -12.39 3.18 -6.93
CA PHE A 89 -12.19 2.15 -7.95
C PHE A 89 -11.20 2.58 -9.05
N ILE A 90 -11.36 3.80 -9.59
CA ILE A 90 -10.49 4.34 -10.65
C ILE A 90 -9.01 4.40 -10.25
N VAL A 91 -8.73 4.59 -8.96
CA VAL A 91 -7.37 4.60 -8.40
C VAL A 91 -6.89 3.17 -8.16
N GLY A 92 -7.74 2.30 -7.60
CA GLY A 92 -7.42 0.89 -7.34
C GLY A 92 -7.08 0.10 -8.61
N THR A 93 -7.68 0.46 -9.75
CA THR A 93 -7.39 -0.19 -11.06
C THR A 93 -6.10 0.28 -11.72
N ASN A 94 -5.39 1.26 -11.16
CA ASN A 94 -4.12 1.71 -11.72
C ASN A 94 -3.06 0.58 -11.60
N PRO A 95 -2.41 0.15 -12.70
CA PRO A 95 -1.49 -0.99 -12.69
C PRO A 95 -0.21 -0.76 -11.87
N HIS A 96 0.15 0.48 -11.57
CA HIS A 96 1.26 0.80 -10.67
C HIS A 96 0.86 0.66 -9.20
N ILE A 97 -0.41 0.94 -8.88
CA ILE A 97 -0.98 0.85 -7.52
C ILE A 97 -1.31 -0.60 -7.20
N ALA A 98 -1.98 -1.29 -8.13
CA ALA A 98 -2.36 -2.70 -7.99
C ALA A 98 -1.17 -3.67 -7.84
N ARG A 99 0.05 -3.23 -8.19
CA ARG A 99 1.28 -4.02 -7.99
C ARG A 99 1.81 -3.99 -6.56
N VAL A 100 1.52 -2.91 -5.83
CA VAL A 100 1.99 -2.68 -4.45
C VAL A 100 0.98 -3.21 -3.44
N TYR A 101 -0.28 -3.38 -3.86
CA TYR A 101 -1.33 -4.06 -3.13
C TYR A 101 -1.13 -5.58 -3.17
#